data_AF-A0AAV7XZB4-F1
#
_entry.id   AF-A0AAV7XZB4-F1
#
_cell.length_a   1.000
_cell.length_b   1.000
_cell.length_c   1.000
_cell.angle_alpha   90.00
_cell.angle_beta   90.00
_cell.angle_gamma   90.00
#
_symmetry.space_group_name_H-M   'P 1'
#
loop_
_entity.id
_entity.type
_entity.pdbx_description
1 polymer ?
#
loop_
_entity_poly.entity_id
_entity_poly.type
_entity_poly.pdbx_seq_one_letter_code
_entity_poly.pdbx_strand_id
1 'polypeptide(L)'
;MNCGCKKTFCDKRNCKCKKNSVYCSAGCACPPEQCRNRQEAKNEEVEKEENENDDCGLSWEDAQNIAQSWLELMSRERNKATQPIHIPKAIKSILEMQKNIVQEIGDLNLSMANLTLGNVVGEMNIDDYERFFMSLVECRACKRKFAPHRIDTHEKICMRRTFTK
;
A
#
# COMPACT_ATOMS: atom_id res chain seq x y z
N MET A 1 -23.86 -10.64 -12.06
CA MET A 1 -24.22 -10.00 -10.77
C MET A 1 -24.67 -8.59 -11.09
N ASN A 2 -25.95 -8.30 -10.88
CA ASN A 2 -26.58 -7.11 -11.45
C ASN A 2 -27.24 -6.32 -10.30
N CYS A 3 -27.10 -4.99 -10.30
CA CYS A 3 -27.72 -4.12 -9.29
C CYS A 3 -28.98 -3.43 -9.85
N GLY A 4 -29.83 -2.91 -8.97
CA GLY A 4 -31.07 -2.18 -9.33
C GLY A 4 -31.21 -0.90 -8.52
N CYS A 5 -30.10 -0.20 -8.29
CA CYS A 5 -30.08 0.99 -7.43
C CYS A 5 -30.69 2.20 -8.15
N LYS A 6 -31.62 2.90 -7.47
CA LYS A 6 -32.27 4.11 -7.99
C LYS A 6 -31.93 5.38 -7.21
N LYS A 7 -31.79 5.29 -5.89
CA LYS A 7 -31.60 6.48 -5.00
C LYS A 7 -30.15 6.80 -4.68
N THR A 8 -29.27 5.80 -4.69
CA THR A 8 -27.88 5.94 -4.24
C THR A 8 -26.90 6.04 -5.40
N PHE A 9 -27.39 6.07 -6.65
CA PHE A 9 -26.57 6.25 -7.86
C PHE A 9 -25.36 5.32 -7.92
N CYS A 10 -25.49 4.12 -7.36
CA CYS A 10 -24.45 3.10 -7.22
C CYS A 10 -23.17 3.54 -6.47
N ASP A 11 -23.21 4.64 -5.72
CA ASP A 11 -22.05 5.20 -5.02
C ASP A 11 -21.82 4.56 -3.64
N LYS A 12 -22.92 4.22 -2.95
CA LYS A 12 -22.87 3.63 -1.60
C LYS A 12 -22.75 2.11 -1.62
N ARG A 13 -22.31 1.53 -0.50
CA ARG A 13 -22.21 0.06 -0.27
C ARG A 13 -23.54 -0.71 -0.35
N ASN A 14 -24.68 -0.01 -0.48
CA ASN A 14 -25.99 -0.60 -0.77
C ASN A 14 -26.08 -1.13 -2.22
N CYS A 15 -25.21 -0.67 -3.11
CA CYS A 15 -25.07 -1.24 -4.44
C CYS A 15 -24.26 -2.55 -4.40
N LYS A 16 -24.82 -3.62 -4.96
CA LYS A 16 -24.16 -4.94 -5.03
C LYS A 16 -22.85 -4.91 -5.81
N CYS A 17 -22.80 -4.14 -6.91
CA CYS A 17 -21.59 -4.00 -7.72
C CYS A 17 -20.50 -3.26 -6.92
N LYS A 18 -20.82 -2.09 -6.34
CA LYS A 18 -19.91 -1.30 -5.51
C LYS A 18 -19.40 -2.07 -4.28
N LYS A 19 -20.28 -2.82 -3.60
CA LYS A 19 -19.93 -3.65 -2.43
C LYS A 19 -18.88 -4.71 -2.76
N ASN A 20 -18.94 -5.26 -3.98
CA ASN A 20 -18.00 -6.26 -4.47
C ASN A 20 -16.83 -5.63 -5.24
N SER A 21 -16.69 -4.31 -5.22
CA SER A 21 -15.65 -3.57 -5.95
C SER A 21 -15.65 -3.83 -7.47
N VAL A 22 -16.82 -4.09 -8.06
CA VAL A 22 -17.00 -4.26 -9.51
C VAL A 22 -17.79 -3.08 -10.08
N TYR A 23 -17.43 -2.61 -11.27
CA TYR A 23 -18.19 -1.58 -11.98
C TYR A 23 -19.55 -2.13 -12.46
N CYS A 24 -20.55 -1.25 -12.49
CA CYS A 24 -21.84 -1.54 -13.08
C CYS A 24 -21.66 -1.71 -14.59
N SER A 25 -22.13 -2.83 -15.13
CA SER A 25 -22.15 -3.13 -16.56
C SER A 25 -23.55 -2.94 -17.16
N ALA A 26 -23.69 -3.15 -18.47
CA ALA A 26 -24.97 -3.10 -19.19
C ALA A 26 -26.05 -4.05 -18.63
N GLY A 27 -25.66 -5.09 -17.89
CA GLY A 27 -26.62 -5.97 -17.22
C GLY A 27 -27.31 -5.32 -16.01
N CYS A 28 -26.81 -4.21 -15.48
CA CYS A 28 -27.38 -3.57 -14.29
C CYS A 28 -28.65 -2.78 -14.64
N ALA A 29 -29.66 -2.87 -13.77
CA ALA A 29 -30.91 -2.13 -13.87
C ALA A 29 -30.85 -0.72 -13.23
N CYS A 30 -29.66 -0.25 -12.85
CA CYS A 30 -29.47 1.14 -12.44
C CYS A 30 -29.46 2.05 -13.69
N PRO A 31 -30.01 3.28 -13.61
CA PRO A 31 -29.99 4.20 -14.74
C PRO A 31 -28.55 4.52 -15.16
N PRO A 32 -28.14 4.29 -16.42
CA PRO A 32 -26.76 4.47 -16.86
C PRO A 32 -26.27 5.92 -16.69
N GLU A 33 -27.10 6.88 -17.11
CA GLU A 33 -26.84 8.34 -17.00
C GLU A 33 -26.60 8.83 -15.57
N GLN A 34 -27.13 8.12 -14.57
CA GLN A 34 -27.05 8.53 -13.16
C GLN A 34 -26.19 7.56 -12.34
N CYS A 35 -25.50 6.61 -12.98
CA CYS A 35 -24.71 5.60 -12.29
C CYS A 35 -23.27 6.09 -12.07
N ARG A 36 -22.92 6.45 -10.83
CA ARG A 36 -21.55 6.85 -10.44
C ARG A 36 -20.56 5.69 -10.33
N ASN A 37 -20.98 4.48 -10.68
CA ASN A 37 -20.16 3.27 -10.62
C ASN A 37 -20.08 2.57 -11.98
N ARG A 38 -20.34 3.27 -13.10
CA ARG A 38 -20.07 2.77 -14.45
C ARG A 38 -18.63 3.12 -14.84
N GLN A 39 -17.98 2.26 -15.62
CA GLN A 39 -16.59 2.46 -16.05
C GLN A 39 -16.46 3.64 -17.03
N GLU A 40 -17.48 3.86 -17.85
CA GLU A 40 -17.55 4.96 -18.84
C GLU A 40 -17.47 6.35 -18.19
N ALA A 41 -18.01 6.54 -16.98
CA ALA A 41 -17.99 7.81 -16.26
C ALA A 41 -16.59 8.26 -15.78
N LYS A 42 -15.56 7.41 -15.92
CA LYS A 42 -14.17 7.76 -15.59
C LYS A 42 -13.29 7.97 -16.83
N ASN A 43 -13.67 7.45 -17.99
CA ASN A 43 -12.83 7.55 -19.19
C ASN A 43 -12.95 8.92 -19.86
N GLU A 44 -14.06 9.65 -19.67
CA GLU A 44 -14.24 11.00 -20.23
C GLU A 44 -13.39 12.09 -19.54
N GLU A 45 -12.91 11.85 -18.31
CA GLU A 45 -12.00 12.78 -17.62
C GLU A 45 -10.54 12.58 -18.06
N VAL A 46 -10.17 11.37 -18.52
CA VAL A 46 -8.78 11.04 -18.90
C VAL A 46 -8.45 11.48 -20.33
N GLU A 47 -9.41 11.48 -21.26
CA GLU A 47 -9.14 11.84 -22.67
C GLU A 47 -9.03 13.36 -22.93
N LYS A 48 -9.33 14.22 -21.95
CA LYS A 48 -9.19 15.68 -22.09
C LYS A 48 -7.88 16.25 -21.55
N GLU A 49 -7.18 15.53 -20.68
CA GLU A 49 -5.94 16.04 -20.07
C GLU A 49 -4.67 15.72 -20.89
N GLU A 50 -4.72 14.81 -21.86
CA GLU A 50 -3.53 14.43 -22.63
C GLU A 50 -3.24 15.30 -23.87
N ASN A 51 -3.99 16.39 -24.10
CA ASN A 51 -3.83 17.23 -25.30
C ASN A 51 -3.48 18.71 -25.04
N GLU A 52 -3.28 19.11 -23.78
CA GLU A 52 -2.59 20.35 -23.43
C GLU A 52 -1.16 19.99 -23.01
N ASN A 53 -0.34 19.59 -23.99
CA ASN A 53 1.10 19.69 -23.82
C ASN A 53 1.41 21.18 -23.66
N ASP A 54 1.67 21.59 -22.42
CA ASP A 54 2.30 22.84 -22.03
C ASP A 54 3.64 23.01 -22.77
N ASP A 55 3.57 23.51 -24.01
CA ASP A 55 4.71 24.04 -24.73
C ASP A 55 5.12 25.35 -24.03
N CYS A 56 6.00 25.23 -23.04
CA CYS A 56 6.58 26.39 -22.37
C CYS A 56 7.46 27.25 -23.29
N GLY A 57 7.56 26.92 -24.59
CA GLY A 57 8.28 27.70 -25.61
C GLY A 57 9.79 27.74 -25.39
N LEU A 58 10.31 26.90 -24.49
CA LEU A 58 11.73 26.78 -24.19
C LEU A 58 12.25 25.53 -24.89
N SER A 59 13.36 25.68 -25.63
CA SER A 59 14.02 24.52 -26.22
C SER A 59 14.51 23.58 -25.11
N TRP A 60 14.69 22.30 -25.46
CA TRP A 60 15.27 21.34 -24.53
C TRP A 60 16.67 21.78 -24.08
N GLU A 61 17.45 22.43 -24.96
CA GLU A 61 18.73 23.04 -24.60
C GLU A 61 18.57 24.19 -23.60
N ASP A 62 17.51 25.00 -23.70
CA ASP A 62 17.28 26.13 -22.79
C ASP A 62 16.92 25.63 -21.39
N ALA A 63 16.07 24.60 -21.30
CA ALA A 63 15.73 23.97 -20.04
C ALA A 63 16.97 23.37 -19.34
N GLN A 64 17.88 22.76 -20.11
CA GLN A 64 19.14 22.24 -19.59
C GLN A 64 20.07 23.35 -19.11
N ASN A 65 20.20 24.43 -19.88
CA ASN A 65 21.04 25.57 -19.51
C ASN A 65 20.55 26.25 -18.24
N ILE A 66 19.23 26.39 -18.08
CA ILE A 66 18.61 26.92 -16.85
C ILE A 66 18.91 26.00 -15.66
N ALA A 67 18.76 24.68 -15.82
CA ALA A 67 19.04 23.71 -14.76
C ALA A 67 20.52 23.73 -14.34
N GLN A 68 21.45 23.83 -15.29
CA GLN A 68 22.88 23.93 -15.00
C GLN A 68 23.23 25.24 -14.29
N SER A 69 22.68 26.36 -14.73
CA SER A 69 22.86 27.66 -14.06
C SER A 69 22.36 27.63 -12.60
N TRP A 70 21.23 26.97 -12.36
CA TRP A 70 20.69 26.77 -11.01
C TRP A 70 21.61 25.93 -10.13
N LEU A 71 22.18 24.85 -10.66
CA LEU A 71 23.15 24.01 -9.94
C LEU A 71 24.43 24.77 -9.56
N GLU A 72 24.92 25.64 -10.44
CA GLU A 72 26.08 26.51 -10.16
C GLU A 72 25.78 27.55 -9.07
N LEU A 73 24.60 28.18 -9.11
CA LEU A 73 24.15 29.12 -8.08
C LEU A 73 24.04 28.42 -6.71
N MET A 74 23.38 27.26 -6.66
CA MET A 74 23.25 26.47 -5.43
C MET A 74 24.60 25.99 -4.88
N SER A 75 25.57 25.73 -5.76
CA SER A 75 26.93 25.36 -5.35
C SER A 75 27.70 26.56 -4.80
N ARG A 76 27.52 27.76 -5.37
CA ARG A 76 28.05 29.02 -4.82
C ARG A 76 27.44 29.38 -3.46
N GLU A 77 26.14 29.15 -3.27
CA GLU A 77 25.47 29.39 -1.98
C GLU A 77 25.93 28.41 -0.91
N ARG A 78 26.06 27.12 -1.23
CA ARG A 78 26.64 26.12 -0.32
C ARG A 78 28.05 26.51 0.13
N ASN A 79 28.89 26.99 -0.79
CA ASN A 79 30.25 27.42 -0.47
C ASN A 79 30.32 28.68 0.42
N LYS A 80 29.28 29.53 0.39
CA LYS A 80 29.13 30.66 1.33
C LYS A 80 28.63 30.20 2.71
N ALA A 81 27.78 29.18 2.75
CA ALA A 81 27.26 28.56 3.98
C ALA A 81 28.27 27.64 4.70
N THR A 82 29.39 27.28 4.04
CA THR A 82 30.48 26.48 4.63
C THR A 82 31.59 27.32 5.28
N GLN A 83 31.31 28.55 5.71
CA GLN A 83 32.19 29.17 6.70
C GLN A 83 32.11 28.33 7.97
N PRO A 84 33.25 27.86 8.53
CA PRO A 84 33.25 26.92 9.63
C PRO A 84 32.64 27.59 10.86
N ILE A 85 31.38 27.26 11.15
CA ILE A 85 30.76 27.59 12.42
C ILE A 85 31.62 26.92 13.50
N HIS A 86 32.24 27.73 14.36
CA HIS A 86 33.06 27.20 15.45
C HIS A 86 32.15 26.45 16.44
N ILE A 87 32.06 25.13 16.28
CA ILE A 87 31.31 24.25 17.19
C ILE A 87 32.11 24.19 18.51
N PRO A 88 31.56 24.69 19.63
CA PRO A 88 32.19 24.58 20.94
C PRO A 88 32.56 23.12 21.26
N LYS A 89 33.72 22.90 21.89
CA LYS A 89 34.22 21.55 22.22
C LYS A 89 33.17 20.68 22.95
N ALA A 90 32.32 21.30 23.79
CA ALA A 90 31.23 20.62 24.47
C ALA A 90 30.19 20.03 23.50
N ILE A 91 29.82 20.75 22.43
CA ILE A 91 28.87 20.27 21.43
C ILE A 91 29.48 19.16 20.56
N LYS A 92 30.78 19.24 20.22
CA LYS A 92 31.47 18.13 19.55
C LYS A 92 31.47 16.85 20.38
N SER A 93 31.72 16.96 21.68
CA SER A 93 31.68 15.82 22.60
C SER A 93 30.28 15.19 22.68
N ILE A 94 29.22 16.01 22.74
CA ILE A 94 27.83 15.54 22.75
C ILE A 94 27.47 14.83 21.44
N LEU A 95 27.83 15.41 20.29
CA LEU A 95 27.58 14.79 18.98
C LEU A 95 28.31 13.46 18.83
N GLU A 96 29.54 13.36 19.36
CA GLU A 96 30.29 12.10 19.32
C GLU A 96 29.67 11.03 20.23
N MET A 97 29.21 11.43 21.41
CA MET A 97 28.49 10.54 22.33
C MET A 97 27.18 10.05 21.70
N GLN A 98 26.44 10.91 20.99
CA GLN A 98 25.23 10.53 20.26
C GLN A 98 25.49 9.51 19.15
N LYS A 99 26.60 9.64 18.40
CA LYS A 99 26.98 8.66 17.37
C LYS A 99 27.25 7.27 17.98
N ASN A 100 27.97 7.23 19.09
CA ASN A 100 28.28 5.97 19.78
C ASN A 100 27.01 5.27 20.26
N ILE A 101 26.04 6.03 20.81
CA ILE A 101 24.74 5.49 21.24
C ILE A 101 23.95 4.90 20.05
N VAL A 102 23.92 5.61 18.91
CA VAL A 102 23.23 5.11 17.71
C VAL A 102 23.87 3.82 17.19
N GLN A 103 25.20 3.73 17.23
CA GLN A 103 25.92 2.53 16.83
C GLN A 103 25.63 1.35 17.77
N GLU A 104 25.66 1.56 19.08
CA GLU A 104 25.33 0.53 20.08
C GLU A 104 23.88 0.02 19.95
N ILE A 105 22.92 0.90 19.67
CA ILE A 105 21.53 0.53 19.39
C ILE A 105 21.44 -0.31 18.10
N GLY A 106 22.21 0.03 17.07
CA GLY A 106 22.30 -0.72 15.82
C GLY A 106 22.81 -2.14 16.04
N ASP A 107 23.90 -2.29 16.79
CA ASP A 107 24.53 -3.58 17.10
C ASP A 107 23.61 -4.47 17.94
N LEU A 108 22.89 -3.89 18.91
CA LEU A 108 21.91 -4.60 19.72
C LEU A 108 20.72 -5.10 18.88
N ASN A 109 20.21 -4.26 17.98
CA ASN A 109 19.12 -4.65 17.07
C ASN A 109 19.55 -5.76 16.10
N LEU A 110 20.78 -5.72 15.58
CA LEU A 110 21.32 -6.77 14.72
C LEU A 110 21.48 -8.10 15.48
N SER A 111 21.98 -8.05 16.71
CA SER A 111 22.07 -9.21 17.60
C SER A 111 20.69 -9.83 17.89
N MET A 112 19.69 -8.99 18.17
CA MET A 112 18.31 -9.43 18.43
C MET A 112 17.62 -9.99 17.18
N ALA A 113 17.91 -9.42 16.00
CA ALA A 113 17.47 -9.97 14.72
C ALA A 113 18.09 -11.36 14.43
N ASN A 114 19.36 -11.57 14.76
CA ASN A 114 20.02 -12.86 14.55
C ASN A 114 19.49 -13.96 15.49
N LEU A 115 19.16 -13.61 16.75
CA LEU A 115 18.52 -14.55 17.69
C LEU A 115 17.09 -14.91 17.27
N THR A 116 16.36 -13.98 16.67
CA THR A 116 15.00 -14.23 16.16
C THR A 116 15.01 -15.01 14.85
N LEU A 117 15.96 -14.76 13.94
CA LEU A 117 16.09 -15.52 12.69
C LEU A 117 16.67 -16.92 12.91
N GLY A 118 17.63 -17.09 13.82
CA GLY A 118 18.26 -18.38 14.14
C GLY A 118 17.31 -19.43 14.71
N ASN A 119 16.12 -19.03 15.17
CA ASN A 119 15.08 -19.92 15.70
C ASN A 119 13.82 -20.01 14.83
N VAL A 120 13.67 -19.19 13.79
CA VAL A 120 12.38 -19.05 13.05
C VAL A 120 12.47 -19.51 11.59
N VAL A 121 13.67 -19.73 11.05
CA VAL A 121 13.81 -20.31 9.70
C VAL A 121 14.31 -21.75 9.81
N GLY A 122 13.46 -22.63 10.35
CA GLY A 122 13.47 -23.98 9.80
C GLY A 122 13.12 -23.82 8.32
N GLU A 123 13.95 -24.33 7.43
CA GLU A 123 13.66 -24.38 5.99
C GLU A 123 12.31 -25.10 5.80
N MET A 124 11.21 -24.34 5.78
CA MET A 124 9.91 -24.89 5.45
C MET A 124 9.95 -25.20 3.96
N ASN A 125 10.16 -26.47 3.62
CA ASN A 125 10.10 -26.96 2.27
C ASN A 125 8.74 -26.58 1.67
N ILE A 126 8.76 -26.02 0.45
CA ILE A 126 7.56 -25.60 -0.28
C ILE A 126 6.55 -26.76 -0.38
N ASP A 127 7.05 -27.98 -0.53
CA ASP A 127 6.24 -29.21 -0.56
C ASP A 127 5.44 -29.41 0.74
N ASP A 128 6.04 -29.10 1.88
CA ASP A 128 5.38 -29.24 3.18
C ASP A 128 4.35 -28.13 3.40
N TYR A 129 4.60 -26.93 2.87
CA TYR A 129 3.63 -25.85 2.85
C TYR A 129 2.39 -26.18 2.01
N GLU A 130 2.60 -26.74 0.82
CA GLU A 130 1.51 -27.18 -0.07
C GLU A 130 0.69 -28.31 0.57
N ARG A 131 1.35 -29.32 1.15
CA ARG A 131 0.68 -30.41 1.88
C ARG A 131 -0.15 -29.89 3.05
N PHE A 132 0.37 -28.91 3.80
CA PHE A 132 -0.36 -28.29 4.89
C PHE A 132 -1.64 -27.62 4.39
N PHE A 133 -1.57 -26.83 3.31
CA PHE A 133 -2.75 -26.17 2.74
C PHE A 133 -3.78 -27.16 2.18
N MET A 134 -3.34 -28.25 1.57
CA MET A 134 -4.22 -29.33 1.08
C MET A 134 -4.92 -30.08 2.23
N SER A 135 -4.31 -30.15 3.41
CA SER A 135 -4.88 -30.81 4.59
C SER A 135 -5.98 -30.00 5.30
N LEU A 136 -6.23 -28.75 4.89
CA LEU A 136 -7.21 -27.90 5.53
C LEU A 136 -8.66 -28.32 5.19
N VAL A 137 -9.46 -28.51 6.23
CA VAL A 137 -10.87 -28.92 6.15
C VAL A 137 -11.79 -27.69 6.27
N GLU A 138 -12.84 -27.62 5.45
CA GLU A 138 -13.83 -26.54 5.52
C GLU A 138 -14.89 -26.77 6.60
N CYS A 139 -15.26 -25.70 7.32
CA CYS A 139 -16.36 -25.70 8.26
C CYS A 139 -17.71 -25.82 7.55
N ARG A 140 -18.55 -26.75 7.99
CA ARG A 140 -19.89 -26.98 7.41
C ARG A 140 -20.81 -25.76 7.53
N ALA A 141 -20.64 -24.96 8.58
CA ALA A 141 -21.49 -23.80 8.87
C ALA A 141 -21.00 -22.50 8.22
N CYS A 142 -19.72 -22.15 8.35
CA CYS A 142 -19.19 -20.84 7.90
C CYS A 142 -18.24 -20.90 6.71
N LYS A 143 -17.91 -22.09 6.19
CA LYS A 143 -17.03 -22.32 5.03
C LYS A 143 -15.58 -21.84 5.15
N ARG A 144 -15.14 -21.40 6.34
CA ARG A 144 -13.71 -21.16 6.62
C ARG A 144 -12.95 -22.49 6.71
N LYS A 145 -11.70 -22.49 6.25
CA LYS A 145 -10.79 -23.64 6.27
C LYS A 145 -9.96 -23.66 7.56
N PHE A 146 -9.82 -24.82 8.18
CA PHE A 146 -9.06 -25.02 9.42
C PHE A 146 -8.25 -26.31 9.37
N ALA A 147 -7.22 -26.41 10.20
CA ALA A 147 -6.49 -27.67 10.39
C ALA A 147 -7.44 -28.75 10.95
N PRO A 148 -7.25 -30.03 10.58
CA PRO A 148 -8.14 -31.13 10.99
C PRO A 148 -8.40 -31.20 12.50
N HIS A 149 -7.40 -30.91 13.34
CA HIS A 149 -7.53 -30.96 14.80
C HIS A 149 -8.29 -29.76 15.42
N ARG A 150 -8.53 -28.67 14.66
CA ARG A 150 -9.23 -27.47 15.15
C ARG A 150 -10.67 -27.36 14.64
N ILE A 151 -11.03 -28.15 13.63
CA ILE A 151 -12.35 -28.07 13.01
C ILE A 151 -13.45 -28.44 13.99
N ASP A 152 -13.27 -29.49 14.80
CA ASP A 152 -14.28 -29.95 15.76
C ASP A 152 -14.58 -28.89 16.82
N THR A 153 -13.54 -28.29 17.39
CA THR A 153 -13.70 -27.19 18.37
C THR A 153 -14.37 -25.99 17.72
N HIS A 154 -13.96 -25.64 16.50
CA HIS A 154 -14.57 -24.56 15.76
C HIS A 154 -16.06 -24.82 15.50
N GLU A 155 -16.43 -26.00 14.98
CA GLU A 155 -17.81 -26.34 14.64
C GLU A 155 -18.75 -26.32 15.84
N LYS A 156 -18.26 -26.70 17.03
CA LYS A 156 -19.01 -26.60 18.29
C LYS A 156 -19.40 -25.16 18.64
N ILE A 157 -18.51 -24.20 18.42
CA ILE A 157 -18.73 -22.78 18.75
C ILE A 157 -19.18 -21.94 17.56
N CYS A 158 -19.16 -22.50 16.36
CA CYS A 158 -19.45 -21.79 15.12
C CYS A 158 -20.94 -21.42 15.10
N MET A 159 -21.24 -20.22 15.62
CA MET A 159 -22.58 -19.67 15.62
C MET A 159 -23.04 -19.50 14.17
N ARG A 160 -24.03 -20.29 13.76
CA ARG A 160 -24.71 -20.15 12.47
C ARG A 160 -25.29 -18.73 12.37
N ARG A 161 -24.62 -17.81 11.68
CA ARG A 161 -25.28 -16.60 11.14
C ARG A 161 -25.92 -16.89 9.78
N THR A 162 -26.66 -18.00 9.71
CA THR A 162 -27.44 -18.40 8.52
C THR A 162 -28.84 -18.84 8.94
N PHE A 163 -29.56 -17.94 9.61
CA PHE A 163 -31.02 -17.94 9.60
C PHE A 163 -31.52 -16.52 9.36
N THR A 164 -31.62 -16.15 8.08
CA THR A 164 -32.73 -15.35 7.55
C THR A 164 -32.82 -15.70 6.07
N LYS A 165 -33.80 -16.55 5.76
CA LYS A 165 -34.26 -16.86 4.41
C LYS A 165 -35.10 -15.69 3.90
#